data_AF-A0A417SAS8-F1
#
_entry.id   AF-A0A417SAS8-F1
#
_cell.length_a   1.000
_cell.length_b   1.000
_cell.length_c   1.000
_cell.angle_alpha   90.00
_cell.angle_beta   90.00
_cell.angle_gamma   90.00
#
_symmetry.space_group_name_H-M   'P 1'
#
loop_
_entity.id
_entity.type
_entity.pdbx_description
1 polymer ?
#
loop_
_entity_poly.entity_id
_entity_poly.type
_entity_poly.pdbx_seq_one_letter_code
_entity_poly.pdbx_strand_id
1 'polypeptide(L)'
;MKEKKVIDYTRTYRRIEIDKKKCILYIVILILLGFLLMWTQIDDLTRVICKIGVDALKKYEPQMYVGIRSETYPLFGKISYLSAGTVYPGIQISLINAAVSLAAIILLAGLPWKGRPLAIYLILCSAIHLINSLWFVFGEKYFPYTLTVYSKLYMLQEIGIWVMFFVMTIMVTGIIGDRGVIYKLLTLLAVMLYSIVFGTVRYVIFIWLLYRFSVIYMAFFYFIIGPMFDFLYLVMIYAVFVDRMIGVYDSRKGKEVWKWS
;
A
#
# COMPACT_ATOMS: atom_id res chain seq x y z
N MET A 1 30.17 -4.97 -37.39
CA MET A 1 28.72 -4.68 -37.29
C MET A 1 27.94 -5.93 -37.71
N LYS A 2 27.06 -6.47 -36.87
CA LYS A 2 26.18 -7.58 -37.29
C LYS A 2 25.12 -7.01 -38.25
N GLU A 3 25.08 -7.49 -39.48
CA GLU A 3 24.04 -7.14 -40.44
C GLU A 3 22.65 -7.41 -39.86
N LYS A 4 21.81 -6.37 -39.82
CA LYS A 4 20.37 -6.54 -39.56
C LYS A 4 19.75 -7.15 -40.82
N LYS A 5 19.48 -8.45 -40.78
CA LYS A 5 18.87 -9.22 -41.88
C LYS A 5 17.46 -8.77 -42.29
N VAL A 6 16.81 -7.89 -41.51
CA VAL A 6 15.46 -7.37 -41.79
C VAL A 6 15.37 -5.92 -41.26
N ILE A 7 14.86 -5.00 -42.08
CA ILE A 7 14.51 -3.63 -41.68
C ILE A 7 13.08 -3.67 -41.14
N ASP A 8 12.94 -3.54 -39.82
CA ASP A 8 11.64 -3.50 -39.16
C ASP A 8 11.03 -2.10 -39.27
N TYR A 9 9.77 -1.99 -39.73
CA TYR A 9 9.05 -0.71 -39.77
C TYR A 9 8.73 -0.19 -38.36
N THR A 10 8.62 1.14 -38.25
CA THR A 10 8.21 1.84 -37.03
C THR A 10 6.79 1.47 -36.61
N ARG A 11 6.58 1.28 -35.30
CA ARG A 11 5.32 0.76 -34.72
C ARG A 11 4.22 1.81 -34.55
N THR A 12 4.48 3.04 -34.96
CA THR A 12 3.62 4.22 -34.77
C THR A 12 2.19 4.02 -35.31
N TYR A 13 1.99 3.07 -36.25
CA TYR A 13 0.70 2.77 -36.88
C TYR A 13 0.22 1.32 -36.70
N ARG A 14 0.78 0.57 -35.74
CA ARG A 14 0.38 -0.83 -35.49
C ARG A 14 -0.41 -0.97 -34.20
N ARG A 15 -1.45 -1.81 -34.23
CA ARG A 15 -2.27 -2.17 -33.05
C ARG A 15 -2.00 -3.62 -32.67
N ILE A 16 -2.02 -3.91 -31.37
CA ILE A 16 -1.98 -5.28 -30.85
C ILE A 16 -3.37 -5.89 -31.10
N GLU A 17 -3.42 -6.99 -31.84
CA GLU A 17 -4.64 -7.79 -31.93
C GLU A 17 -4.84 -8.55 -30.61
N ILE A 18 -5.90 -8.20 -29.89
CA ILE A 18 -6.20 -8.76 -28.57
C ILE A 18 -7.36 -9.73 -28.69
N ASP A 19 -7.16 -10.96 -28.22
CA ASP A 19 -8.26 -11.89 -27.97
C ASP A 19 -9.04 -11.42 -26.73
N LYS A 20 -10.07 -10.60 -26.98
CA LYS A 20 -10.92 -10.02 -25.94
C LYS A 20 -11.57 -11.09 -25.06
N LYS A 21 -11.94 -12.24 -25.63
CA LYS A 21 -12.61 -13.32 -24.87
C LYS A 21 -11.66 -13.91 -23.85
N LYS A 22 -10.41 -14.20 -24.24
CA LYS A 22 -9.39 -14.70 -23.30
C LYS A 22 -9.06 -13.69 -22.21
N CYS A 23 -8.96 -12.40 -22.55
CA CYS A 23 -8.67 -11.36 -21.57
C CYS A 23 -9.81 -11.21 -20.55
N ILE A 24 -11.06 -11.19 -21.01
CA ILE A 24 -12.24 -11.14 -20.11
C ILE A 24 -12.30 -12.39 -19.24
N LEU A 25 -12.09 -13.57 -19.82
CA LEU A 25 -12.11 -14.83 -19.07
C LEU A 25 -11.03 -14.85 -17.98
N TYR A 26 -9.81 -14.41 -18.30
CA TYR A 26 -8.71 -14.25 -17.33
C TYR A 26 -9.11 -13.34 -16.17
N ILE A 27 -9.66 -12.16 -16.47
CA ILE A 27 -10.08 -11.18 -15.46
C ILE A 27 -11.16 -11.77 -14.55
N VAL A 28 -12.24 -12.30 -15.14
CA VAL A 28 -13.39 -12.82 -14.39
C VAL A 28 -12.98 -14.00 -13.50
N ILE A 29 -12.25 -14.97 -14.05
CA ILE A 29 -11.82 -16.15 -13.29
C ILE A 29 -10.94 -15.73 -12.11
N LEU A 30 -9.93 -14.90 -12.32
CA LEU A 30 -9.02 -14.52 -11.24
C LEU A 30 -9.68 -13.65 -10.19
N ILE A 31 -10.55 -12.72 -10.59
CA ILE A 31 -11.31 -11.89 -9.64
C ILE A 31 -12.18 -12.78 -8.75
N LEU A 32 -12.95 -13.70 -9.34
CA LEU A 32 -13.80 -14.61 -8.57
C LEU A 32 -13.00 -15.53 -7.63
N LEU A 33 -11.91 -16.13 -8.12
CA LEU A 33 -11.04 -16.98 -7.31
C LEU A 33 -10.39 -16.19 -6.17
N GLY A 34 -9.95 -14.97 -6.42
CA GLY A 34 -9.34 -14.14 -5.40
C GLY A 34 -10.30 -13.68 -4.33
N PHE A 35 -11.51 -13.26 -4.71
CA PHE A 35 -12.56 -12.92 -3.73
C PHE A 35 -12.92 -14.13 -2.88
N LEU A 36 -13.06 -15.33 -3.47
CA LEU A 36 -13.33 -16.55 -2.73
C LEU A 36 -12.18 -16.88 -1.75
N LEU A 37 -10.93 -16.78 -2.20
CA LEU A 37 -9.76 -17.03 -1.37
C LEU A 37 -9.66 -16.03 -0.22
N MET A 38 -9.81 -14.73 -0.51
CA MET A 38 -9.82 -13.69 0.52
C MET A 38 -10.95 -13.91 1.51
N TRP A 39 -12.17 -14.13 1.04
CA TRP A 39 -13.33 -14.36 1.90
C TRP A 39 -13.12 -15.51 2.89
N THR A 40 -12.54 -16.62 2.42
CA THR A 40 -12.33 -17.82 3.24
C THR A 40 -11.12 -17.74 4.16
N GLN A 41 -10.08 -16.98 3.79
CA GLN A 41 -8.79 -16.97 4.49
C GLN A 41 -8.54 -15.72 5.34
N ILE A 42 -9.39 -14.69 5.28
CA ILE A 42 -9.11 -13.41 5.93
C ILE A 42 -9.06 -13.48 7.47
N ASP A 43 -9.90 -14.30 8.13
CA ASP A 43 -9.82 -14.48 9.58
C ASP A 43 -8.47 -15.09 9.98
N ASP A 44 -8.07 -16.16 9.29
CA ASP A 44 -6.81 -16.84 9.57
C ASP A 44 -5.61 -15.95 9.27
N LEU A 45 -5.62 -15.23 8.15
CA LEU A 45 -4.55 -14.31 7.77
C LEU A 45 -4.40 -13.18 8.80
N THR A 46 -5.49 -12.49 9.15
CA THR A 46 -5.44 -11.39 10.13
C THR A 46 -5.04 -11.90 11.51
N ARG A 47 -5.44 -13.11 11.88
CA ARG A 47 -5.03 -13.75 13.14
C ARG A 47 -3.54 -14.09 13.13
N VAL A 48 -2.97 -14.59 12.03
CA VAL A 48 -1.53 -14.86 11.90
C VAL A 48 -0.73 -13.58 12.01
N ILE A 49 -1.14 -12.52 11.31
CA ILE A 49 -0.52 -11.18 11.40
C ILE A 49 -0.53 -10.67 12.84
N CYS A 50 -1.67 -10.79 13.53
CA CYS A 50 -1.78 -10.40 14.93
C CYS A 50 -0.90 -11.25 15.85
N LYS A 51 -0.79 -12.57 15.63
CA LYS A 51 0.12 -13.44 16.40
C LYS A 51 1.57 -13.00 16.24
N ILE A 52 2.02 -12.79 15.01
CA ILE A 52 3.36 -12.26 14.70
C ILE A 52 3.58 -10.93 15.43
N GLY A 53 2.57 -10.04 15.40
CA GLY A 53 2.65 -8.76 16.08
C GLY A 53 2.73 -8.87 17.60
N VAL A 54 1.91 -9.70 18.24
CA VAL A 54 1.99 -9.95 19.69
C VAL A 54 3.35 -10.51 20.07
N ASP A 55 3.83 -11.51 19.35
CA ASP A 55 5.09 -12.19 19.66
C ASP A 55 6.28 -11.23 19.51
N ALA A 56 6.30 -10.43 18.44
CA ALA A 56 7.31 -9.41 18.23
C ALA A 56 7.24 -8.30 19.31
N LEU A 57 6.05 -7.75 19.58
CA LEU A 57 5.89 -6.66 20.53
C LEU A 57 6.23 -7.08 21.96
N LYS A 58 5.78 -8.25 22.41
CA LYS A 58 6.12 -8.78 23.75
C LYS A 58 7.61 -9.07 23.90
N LYS A 59 8.29 -9.44 22.82
CA LYS A 59 9.73 -9.66 22.83
C LYS A 59 10.52 -8.37 23.03
N TYR A 60 10.11 -7.27 22.37
CA TYR A 60 10.85 -5.99 22.41
C TYR A 60 10.38 -5.03 23.50
N GLU A 61 9.10 -5.07 23.89
CA GLU A 61 8.51 -4.26 24.95
C GLU A 61 7.68 -5.17 25.89
N PRO A 62 8.32 -5.93 26.79
CA PRO A 62 7.62 -6.92 27.64
C PRO A 62 6.53 -6.33 28.55
N GLN A 63 6.65 -5.03 28.87
CA GLN A 63 5.70 -4.29 29.69
C GLN A 63 4.47 -3.81 28.91
N MET A 64 4.48 -3.95 27.57
CA MET A 64 3.37 -3.55 26.73
C MET A 64 2.19 -4.49 26.94
N TYR A 65 1.08 -3.94 27.44
CA TYR A 65 -0.20 -4.64 27.39
C TYR A 65 -0.64 -4.75 25.92
N VAL A 66 -0.50 -5.96 25.36
CA VAL A 66 -0.94 -6.27 23.98
C VAL A 66 -1.67 -7.61 23.95
N GLY A 67 -2.82 -7.62 23.28
CA GLY A 67 -3.65 -8.81 23.08
C GLY A 67 -4.35 -8.81 21.72
N ILE A 68 -4.93 -9.94 21.32
CA ILE A 68 -5.67 -10.06 20.07
C ILE A 68 -7.16 -9.90 20.37
N ARG A 69 -7.83 -9.02 19.63
CA ARG A 69 -9.29 -8.91 19.59
C ARG A 69 -9.77 -9.26 18.18
N SER A 70 -11.03 -9.61 18.07
CA SER A 70 -11.65 -9.86 16.77
C SER A 70 -13.07 -9.30 16.74
N GLU A 71 -13.49 -8.89 15.55
CA GLU A 71 -14.83 -8.36 15.30
C GLU A 71 -15.34 -8.87 13.96
N THR A 72 -16.64 -9.11 13.85
CA THR A 72 -17.25 -9.67 12.65
C THR A 72 -17.83 -8.55 11.79
N TYR A 73 -17.47 -8.55 10.51
CA TYR A 73 -17.94 -7.61 9.50
C TYR A 73 -18.77 -8.32 8.44
N PRO A 74 -19.85 -7.71 7.92
CA PRO A 74 -20.75 -8.36 6.97
C PRO A 74 -20.08 -8.89 5.70
N LEU A 75 -19.04 -8.20 5.20
CA LEU A 75 -18.36 -8.52 3.94
C LEU A 75 -16.99 -9.19 4.07
N PHE A 76 -16.47 -9.31 5.28
CA PHE A 76 -15.11 -9.80 5.51
C PHE A 76 -15.06 -10.84 6.62
N GLY A 77 -16.21 -11.26 7.14
CA GLY A 77 -16.28 -12.17 8.26
C GLY A 77 -15.53 -11.62 9.47
N LYS A 78 -14.85 -12.51 10.19
CA LYS A 78 -14.13 -12.17 11.40
C LYS A 78 -12.76 -11.59 11.06
N ILE A 79 -12.48 -10.38 11.56
CA ILE A 79 -11.21 -9.69 11.39
C ILE A 79 -10.54 -9.58 12.75
N SER A 80 -9.28 -10.01 12.84
CA SER A 80 -8.48 -9.88 14.06
C SER A 80 -7.61 -8.63 14.01
N TYR A 81 -7.45 -7.97 15.16
CA TYR A 81 -6.59 -6.79 15.35
C TYR A 81 -6.01 -6.76 16.77
N LEU A 82 -4.90 -6.05 16.94
CA LEU A 82 -4.26 -5.87 18.24
C LEU A 82 -5.01 -4.88 19.13
N SER A 83 -5.21 -5.24 20.38
CA SER A 83 -5.56 -4.32 21.45
C SER A 83 -4.29 -3.97 22.23
N ALA A 84 -4.07 -2.68 22.43
CA ALA A 84 -2.87 -2.17 23.09
C ALA A 84 -3.16 -0.92 23.95
N GLY A 85 -2.33 -0.73 24.98
CA GLY A 85 -2.32 0.48 25.81
C GLY A 85 -1.99 1.73 25.00
N THR A 86 -2.62 2.86 25.33
CA THR A 86 -2.50 4.11 24.55
C THR A 86 -1.65 5.13 25.30
N VAL A 87 -0.72 5.77 24.59
CA VAL A 87 0.11 6.85 25.14
C VAL A 87 -0.29 8.18 24.49
N TYR A 88 -0.92 9.05 25.29
CA TYR A 88 -1.34 10.39 24.88
C TYR A 88 -0.17 11.38 24.99
N PRO A 89 -0.07 12.36 24.08
CA PRO A 89 0.98 13.35 24.15
C PRO A 89 0.65 14.39 25.23
N GLY A 90 1.62 14.77 26.05
CA GLY A 90 1.46 15.94 26.90
C GLY A 90 1.52 17.25 26.10
N ILE A 91 0.98 18.34 26.64
CA ILE A 91 0.93 19.65 25.98
C ILE A 91 2.29 20.15 25.49
N GLN A 92 3.36 19.88 26.25
CA GLN A 92 4.72 20.27 25.87
C GLN A 92 5.18 19.56 24.59
N ILE A 93 4.96 18.25 24.48
CA ILE A 93 5.32 17.45 23.30
C ILE A 93 4.51 17.91 22.09
N SER A 94 3.22 18.20 22.28
CA SER A 94 2.34 18.71 21.24
C SER A 94 2.80 20.07 20.71
N LEU A 95 3.19 21.00 21.59
CA LEU A 95 3.73 22.31 21.19
C LEU A 95 5.06 22.20 20.43
N ILE A 96 5.98 21.33 20.89
CA ILE A 96 7.26 21.09 20.20
C ILE A 96 7.01 20.55 18.79
N ASN A 97 6.14 19.54 18.64
CA ASN A 97 5.81 18.97 17.34
C ASN A 97 5.12 19.98 16.41
N ALA A 98 4.24 20.83 16.95
CA ALA A 98 3.62 21.92 16.20
C ALA A 98 4.68 22.93 15.71
N ALA A 99 5.59 23.37 16.57
CA ALA A 99 6.66 24.30 16.22
C ALA A 99 7.60 23.73 15.15
N VAL A 100 8.03 22.47 15.29
CA VAL A 100 8.87 21.77 14.31
C VAL A 100 8.16 21.65 12.95
N SER A 101 6.87 21.27 12.97
CA SER A 101 6.09 21.14 11.74
C SER A 101 5.91 22.49 11.03
N LEU A 102 5.66 23.56 11.79
CA LEU A 102 5.54 24.92 11.25
C LEU A 102 6.87 25.40 10.66
N ALA A 103 7.99 25.19 11.38
CA ALA A 103 9.31 25.53 10.90
C ALA A 103 9.64 24.79 9.59
N ALA A 104 9.31 23.49 9.51
CA ALA A 104 9.49 22.71 8.29
C ALA A 104 8.70 23.30 7.11
N ILE A 105 7.44 23.69 7.32
CA ILE A 105 6.62 24.33 6.27
C ILE A 105 7.26 25.64 5.79
N ILE A 106 7.67 26.51 6.71
CA ILE A 106 8.29 27.81 6.37
C ILE A 106 9.58 27.61 5.57
N LEU A 107 10.45 26.70 6.00
CA LEU A 107 11.71 26.40 5.32
C LEU A 107 11.48 25.80 3.92
N LEU A 108 10.53 24.86 3.81
CA LEU A 108 10.23 24.19 2.54
C LEU A 108 9.54 25.13 1.55
N ALA A 109 8.70 26.06 2.01
CA ALA A 109 8.02 27.03 1.16
C ALA A 109 8.90 28.24 0.79
N GLY A 110 9.79 28.68 1.68
CA GLY A 110 10.58 29.89 1.52
C GLY A 110 11.89 29.73 0.74
N LEU A 111 12.45 28.52 0.64
CA LEU A 111 13.74 28.28 -0.01
C LEU A 111 13.57 27.83 -1.48
N PRO A 112 14.52 28.17 -2.38
CA PRO A 112 14.49 27.70 -3.76
C PRO A 112 14.94 26.24 -3.88
N TRP A 113 13.99 25.31 -3.85
CA TRP A 113 14.25 23.87 -4.00
C TRP A 113 14.28 23.44 -5.46
N LYS A 114 15.28 22.64 -5.86
CA LYS A 114 15.33 21.99 -7.18
C LYS A 114 14.32 20.83 -7.33
N GLY A 115 13.76 20.34 -6.23
CA GLY A 115 12.79 19.22 -6.19
C GLY A 115 11.41 19.64 -5.69
N ARG A 116 10.72 20.54 -6.41
CA ARG A 116 9.41 21.08 -5.99
C ARG A 116 8.37 20.02 -5.61
N PRO A 117 8.22 18.89 -6.32
CA PRO A 117 7.24 17.87 -5.94
C PRO A 117 7.51 17.26 -4.55
N LEU A 118 8.78 17.01 -4.21
CA LEU A 118 9.17 16.49 -2.90
C LEU A 118 8.92 17.53 -1.81
N ALA A 119 9.24 18.80 -2.07
CA ALA A 119 8.96 19.89 -1.14
C ALA A 119 7.45 20.01 -0.85
N ILE A 120 6.61 19.95 -1.89
CA ILE A 120 5.15 19.97 -1.74
C ILE A 120 4.66 18.79 -0.90
N TYR A 121 5.17 17.58 -1.17
CA TYR A 121 4.83 16.39 -0.39
C TYR A 121 5.19 16.54 1.09
N LEU A 122 6.40 17.01 1.40
CA LEU A 122 6.85 17.24 2.78
C LEU A 122 6.09 18.36 3.48
N ILE A 123 5.66 19.40 2.75
CA ILE A 123 4.77 20.45 3.26
C ILE A 123 3.42 19.84 3.64
N LEU A 124 2.81 19.01 2.78
CA LEU A 124 1.55 18.33 3.10
C LEU A 124 1.68 17.42 4.33
N CYS A 125 2.77 16.66 4.40
CA CYS A 125 3.10 15.83 5.57
C CYS A 125 3.18 16.67 6.86
N SER A 126 3.91 17.78 6.80
CA SER A 126 4.11 18.69 7.93
C SER A 126 2.81 19.40 8.31
N ALA A 127 1.96 19.74 7.34
CA ALA A 127 0.66 20.36 7.59
C ALA A 127 -0.30 19.42 8.31
N ILE A 128 -0.36 18.15 7.90
CA ILE A 128 -1.16 17.12 8.59
C ILE A 128 -0.67 16.95 10.04
N HIS A 129 0.64 16.85 10.24
CA HIS A 129 1.22 16.69 11.58
C HIS A 129 1.03 17.94 12.45
N LEU A 130 1.10 19.14 11.87
CA LEU A 130 0.82 20.40 12.54
C LEU A 130 -0.62 20.45 13.03
N ILE A 131 -1.60 20.16 12.17
CA ILE A 131 -3.02 20.14 12.53
C ILE A 131 -3.26 19.14 13.67
N ASN A 132 -2.69 17.94 13.56
CA ASN A 132 -2.83 16.94 14.62
C ASN A 132 -2.19 17.38 15.94
N SER A 133 -1.00 17.99 15.88
CA SER A 133 -0.30 18.50 17.06
C SER A 133 -1.08 19.62 17.74
N LEU A 134 -1.66 20.55 16.97
CA LEU A 134 -2.53 21.61 17.49
C LEU A 134 -3.82 21.04 18.11
N TRP A 135 -4.39 19.99 17.51
CA TRP A 135 -5.53 19.30 18.12
C TRP A 135 -5.20 18.79 19.53
N PHE A 136 -4.03 18.19 19.74
CA PHE A 136 -3.61 17.75 21.07
C PHE A 136 -3.25 18.88 22.03
N VAL A 137 -3.06 20.12 21.55
CA VAL A 137 -2.92 21.30 22.44
C VAL A 137 -4.28 21.77 22.95
N PHE A 138 -5.29 21.81 22.09
CA PHE A 138 -6.59 22.43 22.41
C PHE A 138 -7.70 21.44 22.77
N GLY A 139 -7.64 20.22 22.25
CA GLY A 139 -8.74 19.25 22.22
C GLY A 139 -8.36 17.82 22.62
N GLU A 140 -7.26 17.63 23.36
CA GLU A 140 -6.77 16.31 23.81
C GLU A 140 -7.89 15.45 24.43
N LYS A 141 -8.71 16.04 25.31
CA LYS A 141 -9.81 15.36 26.01
C LYS A 141 -10.89 14.78 25.08
N TYR A 142 -10.96 15.27 23.85
CA TYR A 142 -11.95 14.86 22.85
C TYR A 142 -11.34 13.94 21.78
N PHE A 143 -10.07 13.55 21.89
CA PHE A 143 -9.44 12.69 20.89
C PHE A 143 -10.04 11.28 20.93
N PRO A 144 -10.77 10.84 19.89
CA PRO A 144 -11.62 9.66 19.98
C PRO A 144 -10.87 8.35 19.71
N TYR A 145 -9.61 8.43 19.29
CA TYR A 145 -8.85 7.27 18.83
C TYR A 145 -7.87 6.78 19.88
N THR A 146 -7.98 5.50 20.23
CA THR A 146 -6.97 4.78 21.03
C THR A 146 -6.04 4.00 20.11
N LEU A 147 -4.93 3.47 20.64
CA LEU A 147 -4.04 2.59 19.89
C LEU A 147 -4.76 1.31 19.43
N THR A 148 -5.74 0.83 20.20
CA THR A 148 -6.61 -0.29 19.79
C THR A 148 -7.49 0.10 18.60
N VAL A 149 -8.04 1.32 18.59
CA VAL A 149 -8.83 1.81 17.45
C VAL A 149 -7.95 2.01 16.22
N TYR A 150 -6.73 2.53 16.37
CA TYR A 150 -5.75 2.60 15.28
C TYR A 150 -5.52 1.24 14.64
N SER A 151 -5.24 0.24 15.48
CA SER A 151 -4.97 -1.12 15.07
C SER A 151 -6.12 -1.73 14.28
N LYS A 152 -7.36 -1.50 14.74
CA LYS A 152 -8.59 -1.88 14.02
C LYS A 152 -8.67 -1.20 12.65
N LEU A 153 -8.49 0.13 12.60
CA LEU A 153 -8.55 0.91 11.36
C LEU A 153 -7.45 0.49 10.37
N TYR A 154 -6.23 0.26 10.85
CA TYR A 154 -5.12 -0.20 10.03
C TYR A 154 -5.43 -1.55 9.40
N MET A 155 -5.94 -2.52 10.16
CA MET A 155 -6.31 -3.84 9.60
C MET A 155 -7.42 -3.74 8.56
N LEU A 156 -8.44 -2.93 8.80
CA LEU A 156 -9.48 -2.68 7.80
C LEU A 156 -8.91 -2.02 6.54
N GLN A 157 -8.02 -1.04 6.69
CA GLN A 157 -7.39 -0.37 5.57
C GLN A 157 -6.51 -1.34 4.76
N GLU A 158 -5.71 -2.17 5.43
CA GLU A 158 -4.82 -3.13 4.80
C GLU A 158 -5.61 -4.17 3.99
N ILE A 159 -6.74 -4.65 4.53
CA ILE A 159 -7.68 -5.52 3.79
C ILE A 159 -8.26 -4.79 2.57
N GLY A 160 -8.65 -3.52 2.73
CA GLY A 160 -9.10 -2.69 1.62
C GLY A 160 -8.04 -2.53 0.53
N ILE A 161 -6.78 -2.33 0.92
CA ILE A 161 -5.64 -2.26 0.00
C ILE A 161 -5.45 -3.59 -0.72
N TRP A 162 -5.51 -4.72 -0.01
CA TRP A 162 -5.37 -6.04 -0.62
C TRP A 162 -6.45 -6.29 -1.69
N VAL A 163 -7.72 -6.02 -1.37
CA VAL A 163 -8.82 -6.16 -2.34
C VAL A 163 -8.61 -5.25 -3.54
N MET A 164 -8.29 -3.98 -3.29
CA MET A 164 -8.12 -2.98 -4.34
C MET A 164 -6.91 -3.29 -5.24
N PHE A 165 -5.77 -3.67 -4.67
CA PHE A 165 -4.56 -4.03 -5.42
C PHE A 165 -4.73 -5.33 -6.18
N PHE A 166 -5.44 -6.30 -5.62
CA PHE A 166 -5.77 -7.53 -6.31
C PHE A 166 -6.59 -7.25 -7.58
N VAL A 167 -7.70 -6.52 -7.44
CA VAL A 167 -8.58 -6.15 -8.56
C VAL A 167 -7.84 -5.29 -9.58
N MET A 168 -7.17 -4.23 -9.15
CA MET A 168 -6.44 -3.34 -10.05
C MET A 168 -5.35 -4.06 -10.82
N THR A 169 -4.56 -4.91 -10.16
CA THR A 169 -3.47 -5.64 -10.82
C THR A 169 -4.02 -6.60 -11.88
N ILE A 170 -5.11 -7.33 -11.59
CA ILE A 170 -5.75 -8.22 -12.58
C ILE A 170 -6.32 -7.44 -13.76
N MET A 171 -6.98 -6.31 -13.50
CA MET A 171 -7.56 -5.47 -14.55
C MET A 171 -6.46 -4.93 -15.47
N VAL A 172 -5.42 -4.34 -14.89
CA VAL A 172 -4.33 -3.72 -15.64
C VAL A 172 -3.52 -4.77 -16.42
N THR A 173 -3.14 -5.87 -15.76
CA THR A 173 -2.39 -6.95 -16.44
C THR A 173 -3.25 -7.68 -17.46
N GLY A 174 -4.55 -7.84 -17.20
CA GLY A 174 -5.51 -8.52 -18.07
C GLY A 174 -5.77 -7.80 -19.38
N ILE A 175 -5.79 -6.47 -19.38
CA ILE A 175 -6.03 -5.64 -20.59
C ILE A 175 -4.81 -5.64 -21.54
N ILE A 176 -3.60 -5.89 -21.03
CA ILE A 176 -2.35 -5.90 -21.82
C ILE A 176 -2.21 -7.25 -22.56
N GLY A 177 -3.15 -7.48 -23.50
CA GLY A 177 -3.23 -8.60 -24.45
C GLY A 177 -3.35 -10.01 -23.83
N ASP A 178 -3.23 -11.07 -24.62
CA ASP A 178 -3.44 -12.46 -24.17
C ASP A 178 -2.13 -13.23 -23.90
N ARG A 179 -0.97 -12.58 -24.06
CA ARG A 179 0.35 -13.20 -23.91
C ARG A 179 0.97 -12.92 -22.54
N GLY A 180 2.05 -13.64 -22.22
CA GLY A 180 2.83 -13.39 -21.02
C GLY A 180 2.10 -13.71 -19.72
N VAL A 181 1.18 -14.68 -19.73
CA VAL A 181 0.37 -15.07 -18.55
C VAL A 181 1.21 -15.30 -17.30
N ILE A 182 2.39 -15.91 -17.45
CA ILE A 182 3.34 -16.10 -16.35
C ILE A 182 3.74 -14.76 -15.72
N TYR A 183 4.10 -13.75 -16.51
CA TYR A 183 4.44 -12.42 -15.99
C TYR A 183 3.26 -11.74 -15.32
N LYS A 184 2.03 -11.94 -15.85
CA LYS A 184 0.82 -11.40 -15.21
C LYS A 184 0.58 -12.03 -13.84
N LEU A 185 0.68 -13.36 -13.74
CA LEU A 185 0.53 -14.09 -12.48
C LEU A 185 1.65 -13.78 -11.49
N LEU A 186 2.90 -13.68 -11.95
CA LEU A 186 4.03 -13.28 -11.12
C LEU A 186 3.87 -11.84 -10.59
N THR A 187 3.34 -10.93 -11.40
CA THR A 187 3.07 -9.55 -10.99
C THR A 187 2.00 -9.52 -9.90
N LEU A 188 0.90 -10.26 -10.09
CA LEU A 188 -0.13 -10.40 -9.07
C LEU A 188 0.43 -10.97 -7.77
N LEU A 189 1.21 -12.05 -7.85
CA LEU A 189 1.85 -12.67 -6.69
C LEU A 189 2.82 -11.69 -6.00
N ALA A 190 3.64 -10.96 -6.76
CA ALA A 190 4.59 -10.00 -6.22
C ALA A 190 3.88 -8.85 -5.48
N VAL A 191 2.82 -8.28 -6.06
CA VAL A 191 2.03 -7.22 -5.42
C VAL A 191 1.41 -7.72 -4.11
N MET A 192 0.74 -8.89 -4.14
CA MET A 192 0.07 -9.44 -2.97
C MET A 192 1.05 -9.86 -1.87
N LEU A 193 2.13 -10.54 -2.23
CA LEU A 193 3.14 -10.99 -1.27
C LEU A 193 3.84 -9.80 -0.63
N TYR A 194 4.23 -8.80 -1.43
CA TYR A 194 4.83 -7.57 -0.91
C TYR A 194 3.88 -6.88 0.06
N SER A 195 2.62 -6.66 -0.36
CA SER A 195 1.63 -5.96 0.45
C SER A 195 1.36 -6.67 1.78
N ILE A 196 1.20 -7.99 1.79
CA ILE A 196 0.98 -8.75 3.04
C ILE A 196 2.22 -8.71 3.94
N VAL A 197 3.41 -8.99 3.42
CA VAL A 197 4.64 -9.09 4.22
C VAL A 197 5.02 -7.71 4.75
N PHE A 198 5.12 -6.72 3.87
CA PHE A 198 5.49 -5.36 4.25
C PHE A 198 4.41 -4.71 5.11
N GLY A 199 3.12 -4.91 4.78
CA GLY A 199 1.99 -4.46 5.59
C GLY A 199 2.03 -5.04 7.01
N THR A 200 2.44 -6.29 7.18
CA THR A 200 2.65 -6.91 8.50
C THR A 200 3.80 -6.27 9.26
N VAL A 201 4.97 -6.13 8.63
CA VAL A 201 6.14 -5.50 9.27
C VAL A 201 5.83 -4.07 9.69
N ARG A 202 5.23 -3.29 8.78
CA ARG A 202 4.78 -1.92 9.01
C ARG A 202 3.78 -1.84 10.16
N TYR A 203 2.80 -2.74 10.20
CA TYR A 203 1.82 -2.80 11.27
C TYR A 203 2.46 -2.93 12.65
N VAL A 204 3.38 -3.89 12.80
CA VAL A 204 4.10 -4.12 14.07
C VAL A 204 4.93 -2.91 14.45
N ILE A 205 5.67 -2.33 13.49
CA ILE A 205 6.48 -1.14 13.73
C ILE A 205 5.62 0.05 14.14
N PHE A 206 4.46 0.26 13.51
CA PHE A 206 3.57 1.37 13.84
C PHE A 206 2.99 1.24 15.24
N ILE A 207 2.53 0.03 15.61
CA ILE A 207 2.03 -0.21 16.96
C ILE A 207 3.12 0.04 18.00
N TRP A 208 4.34 -0.42 17.72
CA TRP A 208 5.50 -0.17 18.59
C TRP A 208 5.83 1.33 18.71
N LEU A 209 5.91 2.06 17.59
CA LEU A 209 6.22 3.49 17.58
C LEU A 209 5.14 4.33 18.29
N LEU A 210 3.86 4.02 18.06
CA LEU A 210 2.75 4.74 18.70
C LEU A 210 2.65 4.45 20.20
N TYR A 211 3.01 3.23 20.62
CA TYR A 211 3.14 2.90 22.04
C TYR A 211 4.33 3.61 22.68
N ARG A 212 5.49 3.64 22.00
CA ARG A 212 6.72 4.21 22.55
C ARG A 212 6.71 5.73 22.63
N PHE A 213 6.18 6.39 21.60
CA PHE A 213 6.20 7.83 21.49
C PHE A 213 4.86 8.43 21.89
N SER A 214 3.86 8.35 21.02
CA SER A 214 2.50 8.83 21.29
C SER A 214 1.58 8.62 20.08
N VAL A 215 0.28 8.61 20.33
CA VAL A 215 -0.77 8.73 19.29
C VAL A 215 -0.73 10.04 18.48
N ILE A 216 0.10 11.02 18.85
CA ILE A 216 0.33 12.24 18.04
C ILE A 216 0.83 11.92 16.62
N TYR A 217 1.47 10.77 16.40
CA TYR A 217 1.95 10.35 15.07
C TYR A 217 0.93 9.50 14.31
N MET A 218 -0.26 9.24 14.88
CA MET A 218 -1.26 8.33 14.33
C MET A 218 -1.69 8.74 12.92
N ALA A 219 -2.08 10.00 12.72
CA ALA A 219 -2.53 10.51 11.42
C ALA A 219 -1.41 10.43 10.37
N PHE A 220 -0.18 10.76 10.78
CA PHE A 220 0.98 10.71 9.91
C PHE A 220 1.27 9.28 9.43
N PHE A 221 1.33 8.30 10.34
CA PHE A 221 1.53 6.90 9.96
C PHE A 221 0.37 6.32 9.16
N TYR A 222 -0.87 6.70 9.49
CA TYR A 222 -2.05 6.22 8.77
C TYR A 222 -2.08 6.69 7.32
N PHE A 223 -1.90 8.00 7.05
CA PHE A 223 -2.05 8.54 5.70
C PHE A 223 -0.77 8.46 4.87
N ILE A 224 0.35 8.93 5.43
CA ILE A 224 1.58 9.17 4.67
C ILE A 224 2.36 7.88 4.44
N ILE A 225 2.60 7.13 5.52
CA ILE A 225 3.37 5.87 5.47
C ILE A 225 2.43 4.65 5.26
N GLY A 226 1.11 4.88 5.29
CA GLY A 226 0.08 3.93 4.89
C GLY A 226 -0.19 3.93 3.37
N PRO A 227 -1.41 4.27 2.90
CA PRO A 227 -1.83 4.08 1.51
C PRO A 227 -0.96 4.80 0.49
N MET A 228 -0.44 5.99 0.82
CA MET A 228 0.40 6.73 -0.12
C MET A 228 1.70 5.97 -0.45
N PHE A 229 2.31 5.35 0.56
CA PHE A 229 3.46 4.47 0.34
C PHE A 229 3.05 3.20 -0.41
N ASP A 230 1.83 2.70 -0.18
CA ASP A 230 1.33 1.51 -0.85
C ASP A 230 1.24 1.68 -2.38
N PHE A 231 0.79 2.86 -2.84
CA PHE A 231 0.76 3.17 -4.27
C PHE A 231 2.15 3.21 -4.92
N LEU A 232 3.20 3.62 -4.18
CA LEU A 232 4.55 3.72 -4.72
C LEU A 232 5.07 2.35 -5.19
N TYR A 233 4.94 1.31 -4.36
CA TYR A 233 5.41 -0.02 -4.75
C TYR A 233 4.52 -0.66 -5.81
N LEU A 234 3.21 -0.39 -5.80
CA LEU A 234 2.32 -0.87 -6.87
C LEU A 234 2.79 -0.34 -8.22
N VAL A 235 3.08 0.96 -8.31
CA VAL A 235 3.58 1.60 -9.53
C VAL A 235 4.95 1.05 -9.93
N MET A 236 5.85 0.83 -8.97
CA MET A 236 7.17 0.24 -9.22
C MET A 236 7.07 -1.18 -9.79
N ILE A 237 6.28 -2.06 -9.16
CA ILE A 237 6.09 -3.44 -9.62
C ILE A 237 5.41 -3.44 -11.00
N TYR A 238 4.44 -2.55 -11.21
CA TYR A 238 3.79 -2.37 -12.51
C TYR A 238 4.79 -1.92 -13.59
N ALA A 239 5.71 -1.00 -13.30
CA ALA A 239 6.73 -0.58 -14.25
C ALA A 239 7.63 -1.75 -14.68
N VAL A 240 8.04 -2.60 -13.72
CA VAL A 240 8.79 -3.84 -14.02
C VAL A 240 7.97 -4.77 -14.89
N PHE A 241 6.67 -4.95 -14.61
CA PHE A 241 5.79 -5.76 -15.44
C PHE A 241 5.71 -5.23 -16.89
N VAL A 242 5.52 -3.92 -17.08
CA VAL A 242 5.45 -3.30 -18.40
C VAL A 242 6.74 -3.53 -19.19
N ASP A 243 7.91 -3.35 -18.57
CA ASP A 243 9.21 -3.62 -19.19
C ASP A 243 9.31 -5.07 -19.69
N ARG A 244 8.91 -6.04 -18.86
CA ARG A 244 8.87 -7.46 -19.26
C ARG A 244 7.89 -7.72 -20.40
N MET A 245 6.71 -7.11 -20.36
CA MET A 245 5.71 -7.27 -21.41
C MET A 245 6.17 -6.67 -22.75
N ILE A 246 6.87 -5.53 -22.73
CA ILE A 246 7.51 -4.97 -23.94
C ILE A 246 8.44 -6.01 -24.55
N GLY A 247 9.30 -6.65 -23.76
CA GLY A 247 10.17 -7.74 -24.24
C GLY A 247 9.41 -8.91 -24.87
N VAL A 248 8.27 -9.31 -24.31
CA VAL A 248 7.41 -10.37 -24.85
C VAL A 248 6.85 -9.99 -26.23
N TYR A 249 6.34 -8.76 -26.38
CA TYR A 249 5.79 -8.26 -27.64
C TYR A 249 6.85 -7.91 -28.69
N ASP A 250 8.10 -7.68 -28.26
CA ASP A 250 9.26 -7.42 -29.11
C ASP A 250 9.90 -8.70 -29.66
N SER A 251 9.61 -9.85 -29.05
CA SER A 251 10.06 -11.15 -29.52
C SER A 251 9.52 -11.47 -30.93
N ARG A 252 10.21 -12.31 -31.71
CA ARG A 252 9.76 -12.71 -33.06
C ARG A 252 8.31 -13.23 -33.07
N LYS A 253 7.94 -14.06 -32.09
CA LYS A 253 6.56 -14.54 -31.95
C LYS A 253 5.60 -13.42 -31.57
N GLY A 254 6.02 -12.44 -30.75
CA GLY A 254 5.20 -11.29 -30.33
C GLY A 254 4.92 -10.31 -31.45
N LYS A 255 5.86 -10.16 -32.41
CA LYS A 255 5.75 -9.28 -33.57
C LYS A 255 4.60 -9.65 -34.52
N GLU A 256 4.22 -10.94 -34.59
CA GLU A 256 3.11 -11.43 -35.41
C GLU A 256 1.72 -10.93 -34.95
N VAL A 257 1.62 -10.42 -33.72
CA VAL A 257 0.36 -9.91 -33.14
C VAL A 257 0.10 -8.45 -33.53
N TRP A 258 1.10 -7.76 -34.07
CA TRP A 258 1.00 -6.36 -34.47
C TRP A 258 0.41 -6.27 -35.88
N LYS A 259 -0.84 -5.84 -35.98
CA LYS A 259 -1.50 -5.56 -37.26
C LYS A 259 -1.39 -4.09 -37.62
N TRP A 260 -1.27 -3.82 -38.91
CA TRP A 260 -1.38 -2.45 -39.43
C TRP A 260 -2.80 -1.93 -39.21
N SER A 261 -2.89 -0.67 -38.78
CA SER A 261 -4.15 0.05 -38.58
C SER A 261 -4.89 0.30 -39.89
#